data_AF-A0AAD2V3K7-F1
#
_entry.id   AF-A0AAD2V3K7-F1
#
_cell.length_a   1.000
_cell.length_b   1.000
_cell.length_c   1.000
_cell.angle_alpha   90.00
_cell.angle_beta   90.00
_cell.angle_gamma   90.00
#
_symmetry.space_group_name_H-M   'P 1'
#
loop_
_entity.id
_entity.type
_entity.pdbx_description
1 polymer ?
#
loop_
_entity_poly.entity_id
_entity_poly.type
_entity_poly.pdbx_seq_one_letter_code
_entity_poly.pdbx_strand_id
1 'polypeptide(L)'
;NGIKVLDNRTKTDSSYDFQVGSKDNEQISIAIGASSGWNLATANADGTSSDSVNTYAFTKTAALDTKQAAYDTANGAYLAAVKADATNGTTTAAALKGAADTATTDLATAVKDATAVNEAVNGKSRTVAAKGFDVLNGTVAADGKATGTTPLADIDKALKAVDTQRSVLGASQNR
;
A
#
# COMPACT_ATOMS: atom_id res chain seq x y z
N ASN A 1 3.98 -26.22 19.75
CA ASN A 1 4.53 -27.01 18.62
C ASN A 1 4.67 -26.28 17.29
N GLY A 2 4.64 -24.94 17.21
CA GLY A 2 4.99 -24.24 15.96
C GLY A 2 4.05 -24.45 14.76
N ILE A 3 2.92 -25.15 14.94
CA ILE A 3 1.91 -25.36 13.92
C ILE A 3 1.32 -24.01 13.52
N LYS A 4 1.40 -23.67 12.24
CA LYS A 4 0.87 -22.42 11.67
C LYS A 4 -0.60 -22.61 11.32
N VAL A 5 -1.45 -22.69 12.34
CA VAL A 5 -2.87 -23.04 12.21
C VAL A 5 -3.69 -22.09 11.32
N LEU A 6 -3.22 -20.86 11.09
CA LEU A 6 -3.89 -19.87 10.22
C LEU A 6 -3.20 -19.70 8.87
N ASP A 7 -2.10 -20.42 8.61
CA ASP A 7 -1.37 -20.34 7.34
C ASP A 7 -1.83 -21.44 6.35
N ASN A 8 -3.14 -21.60 6.22
CA ASN A 8 -3.76 -22.57 5.31
C ASN A 8 -4.04 -21.95 3.93
N ARG A 9 -3.00 -21.46 3.25
CA ARG A 9 -3.13 -20.68 1.99
C ARG A 9 -3.73 -21.45 0.82
N THR A 10 -3.70 -22.77 0.86
CA THR A 10 -4.25 -23.63 -0.19
C THR A 10 -5.75 -23.84 0.04
N LYS A 11 -6.51 -23.95 -1.06
CA LYS A 11 -7.98 -23.93 -1.08
C LYS A 11 -8.68 -25.09 -0.33
N THR A 12 -7.93 -26.00 0.29
CA THR A 12 -8.44 -27.16 1.04
C THR A 12 -8.38 -26.92 2.54
N ASP A 13 -9.38 -27.39 3.27
CA ASP A 13 -9.39 -27.33 4.73
C ASP A 13 -8.18 -28.07 5.32
N SER A 14 -7.54 -27.45 6.32
CA SER A 14 -6.53 -28.09 7.16
C SER A 14 -7.21 -28.67 8.40
N SER A 15 -7.29 -30.00 8.49
CA SER A 15 -7.86 -30.69 9.65
C SER A 15 -6.82 -30.98 10.72
N TYR A 16 -7.16 -30.65 11.96
CA TYR A 16 -6.39 -30.96 13.15
C TYR A 16 -7.17 -31.91 14.04
N ASP A 17 -6.75 -33.16 14.09
CA ASP A 17 -7.43 -34.20 14.86
C ASP A 17 -6.83 -34.31 16.25
N PHE A 18 -7.70 -34.27 17.25
CA PHE A 18 -7.36 -34.42 18.66
C PHE A 18 -7.96 -35.73 19.16
N GLN A 19 -7.10 -36.70 19.49
CA GLN A 19 -7.50 -37.91 20.16
C GLN A 19 -8.02 -37.57 21.57
N VAL A 20 -9.31 -37.81 21.81
CA VAL A 20 -9.97 -37.48 23.09
C VAL A 20 -10.46 -38.72 23.84
N GLY A 21 -10.43 -39.89 23.20
CA GLY A 21 -10.79 -41.18 23.81
C GLY A 21 -9.60 -42.12 24.01
N SER A 22 -9.85 -43.27 24.65
CA SER A 22 -8.81 -44.27 24.96
C SER A 22 -8.61 -45.31 23.85
N LYS A 23 -9.49 -45.33 22.85
CA LYS A 23 -9.41 -46.21 21.67
C LYS A 23 -9.03 -45.41 20.43
N ASP A 24 -8.36 -46.06 19.49
CA ASP A 24 -8.00 -45.43 18.22
C ASP A 24 -9.22 -44.80 17.53
N ASN A 25 -9.01 -43.65 16.89
CA ASN A 25 -10.02 -42.91 16.12
C ASN A 25 -11.17 -42.28 16.93
N GLU A 26 -11.12 -42.28 18.27
CA GLU A 26 -11.97 -41.44 19.12
C GLU A 26 -11.43 -40.00 19.12
N GLN A 27 -11.70 -39.27 18.03
CA GLN A 27 -11.11 -37.96 17.74
C GLN A 27 -12.14 -36.84 17.63
N ILE A 28 -11.73 -35.63 18.01
CA ILE A 28 -12.39 -34.37 17.62
C ILE A 28 -11.51 -33.72 16.56
N SER A 29 -12.07 -33.48 15.38
CA SER A 29 -11.40 -32.79 14.27
C SER A 29 -11.74 -31.30 14.27
N ILE A 30 -10.72 -30.45 14.22
CA ILE A 30 -10.86 -29.01 13.95
C ILE A 30 -10.42 -28.75 12.52
N ALA A 31 -11.36 -28.53 11.61
CA ALA A 31 -11.09 -28.08 10.25
C ALA A 31 -10.90 -26.56 10.21
N ILE A 32 -9.75 -26.09 9.73
CA ILE A 32 -9.50 -24.68 9.45
C ILE A 32 -9.61 -24.46 7.95
N GLY A 33 -10.57 -23.63 7.54
CA GLY A 33 -10.76 -23.25 6.14
C GLY A 33 -9.56 -22.52 5.54
N ALA A 34 -9.54 -22.39 4.21
CA ALA A 34 -8.46 -21.72 3.50
C ALA A 34 -8.25 -20.28 4.00
N SER A 35 -6.99 -19.90 4.25
CA SER A 35 -6.60 -18.55 4.69
C SER A 35 -6.57 -17.50 3.58
N SER A 36 -6.75 -17.98 2.35
CA SER A 36 -6.85 -17.21 1.14
C SER A 36 -7.96 -16.16 1.21
N GLY A 37 -7.63 -14.91 0.86
CA GLY A 37 -8.61 -13.83 0.73
C GLY A 37 -8.92 -13.04 2.00
N TRP A 38 -8.60 -13.55 3.21
CA TRP A 38 -8.65 -12.76 4.46
C TRP A 38 -7.26 -12.38 5.00
N ASN A 39 -6.19 -13.07 4.58
CA ASN A 39 -4.83 -12.58 4.78
C ASN A 39 -4.51 -11.44 3.80
N LEU A 40 -4.86 -10.21 4.20
CA LEU A 40 -4.71 -9.01 3.37
C LEU A 40 -3.25 -8.75 2.92
N ALA A 41 -2.25 -9.17 3.70
CA ALA A 41 -0.83 -8.99 3.37
C ALA A 41 -0.38 -9.76 2.12
N THR A 42 -1.14 -10.78 1.71
CA THR A 42 -0.83 -11.63 0.56
C THR A 42 -2.04 -11.89 -0.34
N ALA A 43 -3.19 -11.28 -0.07
CA ALA A 43 -4.42 -11.55 -0.79
C ALA A 43 -4.33 -11.11 -2.26
N ASN A 44 -4.81 -11.98 -3.15
CA ASN A 44 -5.00 -11.73 -4.56
C ASN A 44 -6.45 -11.28 -4.83
N ALA A 45 -6.68 -10.61 -5.96
CA ALA A 45 -8.00 -10.13 -6.37
C ALA A 45 -9.03 -11.26 -6.60
N ASP A 46 -8.57 -12.48 -6.87
CA ASP A 46 -9.38 -13.69 -7.07
C ASP A 46 -9.72 -14.43 -5.75
N GLY A 47 -9.37 -13.84 -4.59
CA GLY A 47 -9.60 -14.44 -3.28
C GLY A 47 -8.57 -15.51 -2.89
N THR A 48 -7.48 -15.67 -3.66
CA THR A 48 -6.32 -16.51 -3.29
C THR A 48 -5.29 -15.75 -2.46
N SER A 49 -4.23 -16.41 -1.96
CA SER A 49 -3.09 -15.76 -1.31
C SER A 49 -1.78 -16.11 -2.02
N SER A 50 -0.90 -15.12 -2.21
CA SER A 50 0.45 -15.25 -2.78
C SER A 50 1.50 -15.62 -1.70
N ASP A 51 2.63 -16.17 -2.13
CA ASP A 51 3.81 -16.34 -1.26
C ASP A 51 4.57 -15.03 -1.06
N SER A 52 4.27 -14.01 -1.88
CA SER A 52 4.90 -12.69 -1.80
C SER A 52 4.05 -11.71 -0.99
N VAL A 53 4.71 -10.96 -0.10
CA VAL A 53 4.07 -9.86 0.60
C VAL A 53 3.76 -8.76 -0.40
N ASN A 54 2.49 -8.41 -0.42
CA ASN A 54 1.96 -7.42 -1.30
C ASN A 54 2.36 -6.01 -0.83
N THR A 55 3.44 -5.49 -1.38
CA THR A 55 4.02 -4.21 -0.97
C THR A 55 3.63 -3.14 -1.97
N TYR A 56 3.10 -2.01 -1.50
CA TYR A 56 2.68 -0.92 -2.37
C TYR A 56 3.87 -0.36 -3.16
N ALA A 57 3.74 -0.34 -4.48
CA ALA A 57 4.74 0.10 -5.43
C ALA A 57 4.43 1.54 -5.86
N PHE A 58 5.21 2.49 -5.33
CA PHE A 58 5.15 3.88 -5.76
C PHE A 58 5.64 4.02 -7.20
N THR A 59 4.81 4.59 -8.06
CA THR A 59 5.05 4.75 -9.51
C THR A 59 5.51 6.16 -9.89
N LYS A 60 5.27 7.16 -9.05
CA LYS A 60 5.52 8.59 -9.29
C LYS A 60 6.52 9.20 -8.32
N THR A 61 6.75 8.60 -7.15
CA THR A 61 7.72 9.09 -6.13
C THR A 61 9.09 9.44 -6.72
N ALA A 62 9.71 8.54 -7.50
CA ALA A 62 11.03 8.80 -8.07
C ALA A 62 11.05 10.00 -9.04
N ALA A 63 9.98 10.17 -9.84
CA ALA A 63 9.85 11.29 -10.76
C ALA A 63 9.64 12.61 -9.99
N LEU A 64 8.80 12.59 -8.96
CA LEU A 64 8.56 13.74 -8.09
C LEU A 64 9.85 14.16 -7.36
N ASP A 65 10.57 13.23 -6.74
CA ASP A 65 11.81 13.51 -6.02
C ASP A 65 12.88 14.11 -6.95
N THR A 66 12.98 13.61 -8.18
CA THR A 66 13.89 14.15 -9.21
C THR A 66 13.52 15.59 -9.57
N LYS A 67 12.23 15.88 -9.79
CA LYS A 67 11.79 17.24 -10.12
C LYS A 67 11.90 18.19 -8.93
N GLN A 68 11.73 17.71 -7.71
CA GLN A 68 11.94 18.49 -6.49
C GLN A 68 13.42 18.90 -6.37
N ALA A 69 14.35 17.97 -6.56
CA ALA A 69 15.78 18.27 -6.55
C ALA A 69 16.19 19.29 -7.63
N ALA A 70 15.59 19.19 -8.83
CA ALA A 70 15.81 20.15 -9.90
C ALA A 70 15.30 21.56 -9.54
N TYR A 71 14.11 21.66 -8.95
CA TYR A 71 13.56 22.91 -8.43
C TYR A 71 14.43 23.50 -7.32
N ASP A 72 14.83 22.71 -6.32
CA ASP A 72 15.65 23.19 -5.20
C ASP A 72 16.99 23.75 -5.70
N THR A 73 17.58 23.10 -6.70
CA THR A 73 18.82 23.54 -7.35
C THR A 73 18.63 24.85 -8.12
N ALA A 74 17.64 24.91 -9.01
CA ALA A 74 17.39 26.08 -9.85
C ALA A 74 16.94 27.30 -9.03
N ASN A 75 16.05 27.08 -8.06
CA ASN A 75 15.58 28.12 -7.17
C ASN A 75 16.69 28.60 -6.22
N GLY A 76 17.51 27.67 -5.70
CA GLY A 76 18.70 28.02 -4.92
C GLY A 76 19.66 28.93 -5.68
N ALA A 77 19.95 28.60 -6.95
CA ALA A 77 20.78 29.44 -7.83
C ALA A 77 20.16 30.81 -8.11
N TYR A 78 18.86 30.85 -8.42
CA TYR A 78 18.13 32.11 -8.64
C TYR A 78 18.17 33.00 -7.38
N LEU A 79 17.85 32.46 -6.20
CA LEU A 79 17.86 33.22 -4.95
C LEU A 79 19.27 33.71 -4.58
N ALA A 80 20.31 32.92 -4.84
CA ALA A 80 21.70 33.35 -4.65
C ALA A 80 22.04 34.53 -5.58
N ALA A 81 21.63 34.46 -6.85
CA ALA A 81 21.83 35.54 -7.81
C ALA A 81 21.03 36.80 -7.45
N VAL A 82 19.79 36.69 -6.97
CA VAL A 82 19.00 37.83 -6.48
C VAL A 82 19.73 38.55 -5.35
N LYS A 83 20.31 37.80 -4.39
CA LYS A 83 21.10 38.39 -3.30
C LYS A 83 22.36 39.08 -3.81
N ALA A 84 23.05 38.49 -4.78
CA ALA A 84 24.22 39.08 -5.41
C ALA A 84 23.87 40.36 -6.19
N ASP A 85 22.80 40.34 -6.99
CA ASP A 85 22.29 41.48 -7.74
C ASP A 85 21.90 42.64 -6.80
N ALA A 86 21.23 42.33 -5.68
CA ALA A 86 20.88 43.32 -4.67
C ALA A 86 22.11 43.96 -3.98
N THR A 87 23.21 43.21 -3.85
CA THR A 87 24.44 43.68 -3.19
C THR A 87 25.37 44.41 -4.17
N ASN A 88 25.44 43.94 -5.41
CA ASN A 88 26.47 44.33 -6.38
C ASN A 88 25.91 45.08 -7.61
N GLY A 89 24.59 45.26 -7.71
CA GLY A 89 23.93 45.91 -8.86
C GLY A 89 24.02 45.13 -10.17
N THR A 90 24.22 43.81 -10.11
CA THR A 90 24.28 42.91 -11.28
C THR A 90 22.87 42.51 -11.79
N THR A 91 22.78 41.81 -12.92
CA THR A 91 21.49 41.33 -13.51
C THR A 91 21.45 39.81 -13.73
N THR A 92 22.23 39.07 -12.93
CA THR A 92 22.43 37.62 -13.09
C THR A 92 21.15 36.83 -12.80
N ALA A 93 20.30 37.32 -11.88
CA ALA A 93 19.05 36.67 -11.53
C ALA A 93 18.07 36.63 -12.71
N ALA A 94 18.07 37.65 -13.58
CA ALA A 94 17.20 37.69 -14.76
C ALA A 94 17.49 36.54 -15.73
N ALA A 95 18.76 36.17 -15.89
CA ALA A 95 19.18 35.05 -16.73
C ALA A 95 18.78 33.68 -16.14
N LEU A 96 18.76 33.56 -14.80
CA LEU A 96 18.42 32.31 -14.10
C LEU A 96 16.91 32.12 -13.87
N LYS A 97 16.12 33.20 -13.98
CA LYS A 97 14.68 33.16 -13.73
C LYS A 97 13.95 32.13 -14.61
N GLY A 98 14.29 32.06 -15.91
CA GLY A 98 13.64 31.11 -16.83
C GLY A 98 13.86 29.64 -16.45
N ALA A 99 15.04 29.31 -15.92
CA ALA A 99 15.34 27.96 -15.44
C ALA A 99 14.54 27.63 -14.17
N ALA A 100 14.45 28.59 -13.23
CA ALA A 100 13.63 28.43 -12.02
C ALA A 100 12.13 28.31 -12.34
N ASP A 101 11.61 29.11 -13.28
CA ASP A 101 10.20 29.05 -13.73
C ASP A 101 9.88 27.69 -14.40
N THR A 102 10.80 27.18 -15.23
CA THR A 102 10.68 25.86 -15.87
C THR A 102 10.66 24.75 -14.81
N ALA A 103 11.62 24.76 -13.88
CA ALA A 103 11.68 23.77 -12.81
C ALA A 103 10.45 23.82 -11.88
N THR A 104 9.90 25.02 -11.64
CA THR A 104 8.65 25.21 -10.90
C THR A 104 7.46 24.54 -11.61
N THR A 105 7.35 24.73 -12.93
CA THR A 105 6.28 24.14 -13.74
C THR A 105 6.38 22.61 -13.80
N ASP A 106 7.60 22.10 -13.97
CA ASP A 106 7.89 20.67 -13.98
C ASP A 106 7.56 20.01 -12.63
N LEU A 107 7.95 20.64 -11.52
CA LEU A 107 7.63 20.16 -10.18
C LEU A 107 6.12 20.19 -9.95
N ALA A 108 5.43 21.26 -10.33
CA ALA A 108 3.97 21.35 -10.19
C ALA A 108 3.25 20.22 -10.96
N THR A 109 3.74 19.87 -12.15
CA THR A 109 3.22 18.75 -12.94
C THR A 109 3.47 17.42 -12.24
N ALA A 110 4.70 17.18 -11.76
CA ALA A 110 5.04 15.95 -11.05
C ALA A 110 4.25 15.77 -9.74
N VAL A 111 4.03 16.86 -8.99
CA VAL A 111 3.17 16.87 -7.79
C VAL A 111 1.74 16.49 -8.17
N LYS A 112 1.18 17.11 -9.22
CA LYS A 112 -0.17 16.80 -9.69
C LYS A 112 -0.31 15.32 -10.07
N ASP A 113 0.64 14.78 -10.82
CA ASP A 113 0.62 13.38 -11.24
C ASP A 113 0.73 12.42 -10.06
N ALA A 114 1.60 12.71 -9.08
CA ALA A 114 1.73 11.90 -7.87
C ALA A 114 0.50 12.01 -6.96
N THR A 115 -0.09 13.20 -6.81
CA THR A 115 -1.33 13.39 -6.05
C THR A 115 -2.52 12.68 -6.69
N ALA A 116 -2.60 12.62 -8.02
CA ALA A 116 -3.68 11.92 -8.72
C ALA A 116 -3.73 10.41 -8.41
N VAL A 117 -2.60 9.82 -8.02
CA VAL A 117 -2.49 8.42 -7.58
C VAL A 117 -2.28 8.28 -6.07
N ASN A 118 -2.55 9.34 -5.30
CA ASN A 118 -2.35 9.42 -3.85
C ASN A 118 -0.92 9.10 -3.39
N GLU A 119 0.09 9.30 -4.22
CA GLU A 119 1.50 9.07 -3.88
C GLU A 119 2.21 10.31 -3.32
N ALA A 120 1.58 11.48 -3.40
CA ALA A 120 2.08 12.72 -2.80
C ALA A 120 1.07 13.33 -1.82
N VAL A 121 1.57 13.84 -0.70
CA VAL A 121 0.82 14.59 0.32
C VAL A 121 1.53 15.90 0.58
N ASN A 122 0.79 17.01 0.58
CA ASN A 122 1.33 18.36 0.82
C ASN A 122 2.53 18.69 -0.08
N GLY A 123 2.48 18.26 -1.36
CA GLY A 123 3.54 18.52 -2.33
C GLY A 123 4.77 17.63 -2.22
N LYS A 124 4.82 16.66 -1.30
CA LYS A 124 5.94 15.74 -1.13
C LYS A 124 5.52 14.29 -1.35
N SER A 125 6.42 13.50 -1.94
CA SER A 125 6.27 12.04 -2.05
C SER A 125 6.00 11.42 -0.67
N ARG A 126 5.04 10.51 -0.60
CA ARG A 126 4.83 9.64 0.56
C ARG A 126 5.98 8.63 0.64
N THR A 127 6.41 8.30 1.85
CA THR A 127 7.48 7.33 2.11
C THR A 127 7.00 6.07 2.86
N VAL A 128 5.69 5.92 3.01
CA VAL A 128 5.10 4.82 3.79
C VAL A 128 5.09 3.54 2.97
N ALA A 129 5.80 2.50 3.43
CA ALA A 129 5.74 1.16 2.83
C ALA A 129 4.47 0.43 3.29
N ALA A 130 3.37 0.61 2.57
CA ALA A 130 2.12 -0.11 2.82
C ALA A 130 2.24 -1.59 2.40
N LYS A 131 1.69 -2.49 3.22
CA LYS A 131 1.70 -3.95 3.00
C LYS A 131 0.29 -4.50 3.13
N GLY A 132 -0.21 -5.12 2.07
CA GLY A 132 -1.57 -5.64 1.96
C GLY A 132 -2.67 -4.58 1.85
N PHE A 133 -2.51 -3.46 2.56
CA PHE A 133 -3.46 -2.36 2.56
C PHE A 133 -2.76 -1.01 2.61
N ASP A 134 -3.13 -0.13 1.69
CA ASP A 134 -2.80 1.28 1.74
C ASP A 134 -4.02 2.06 2.24
N VAL A 135 -3.82 2.93 3.22
CA VAL A 135 -4.93 3.66 3.85
C VAL A 135 -5.61 4.68 2.94
N LEU A 136 -4.97 5.11 1.85
CA LEU A 136 -5.55 6.01 0.84
C LEU A 136 -6.06 5.23 -0.38
N ASN A 137 -5.36 4.17 -0.78
CA ASN A 137 -5.65 3.45 -2.03
C ASN A 137 -6.32 2.07 -1.86
N GLY A 138 -6.54 1.62 -0.61
CA GLY A 138 -7.23 0.37 -0.30
C GLY A 138 -6.34 -0.86 -0.40
N THR A 139 -6.95 -2.00 -0.73
CA THR A 139 -6.23 -3.27 -0.89
C THR A 139 -5.12 -3.13 -1.94
N VAL A 140 -3.89 -3.41 -1.54
CA VAL A 140 -2.79 -3.57 -2.50
C VAL A 140 -3.01 -4.93 -3.17
N ALA A 141 -2.76 -5.07 -4.47
CA ALA A 141 -2.82 -6.32 -5.25
C ALA A 141 -1.40 -6.86 -5.48
N ALA A 142 -1.23 -8.16 -5.78
CA ALA A 142 0.08 -8.81 -5.76
C ALA A 142 1.15 -8.20 -6.69
N ASP A 143 0.76 -7.37 -7.65
CA ASP A 143 1.64 -6.55 -8.48
C ASP A 143 2.14 -5.27 -7.76
N GLY A 144 1.83 -5.13 -6.48
CA GLY A 144 2.13 -3.98 -5.64
C GLY A 144 1.24 -2.77 -5.90
N LYS A 145 0.18 -2.87 -6.71
CA LYS A 145 -0.68 -1.72 -7.01
C LYS A 145 -1.94 -1.78 -6.18
N ALA A 146 -2.32 -0.66 -5.58
CA ALA A 146 -3.67 -0.45 -5.08
C ALA A 146 -4.34 0.56 -6.01
N THR A 147 -5.24 0.09 -6.88
CA THR A 147 -5.93 0.94 -7.87
C THR A 147 -7.26 1.49 -7.33
N GLY A 148 -7.63 1.11 -6.10
CA GLY A 148 -8.87 1.55 -5.47
C GLY A 148 -8.76 3.00 -4.97
N THR A 149 -9.90 3.69 -4.95
CA THR A 149 -10.06 4.98 -4.23
C THR A 149 -11.01 4.84 -3.05
N THR A 150 -11.41 3.60 -2.73
CA THR A 150 -12.49 3.28 -1.78
C THR A 150 -12.01 2.33 -0.67
N PRO A 151 -10.98 2.69 0.11
CA PRO A 151 -10.43 1.84 1.17
C PRO A 151 -11.50 1.38 2.18
N LEU A 152 -12.51 2.21 2.46
CA LEU A 152 -13.60 1.85 3.36
C LEU A 152 -14.52 0.75 2.78
N ALA A 153 -14.71 0.73 1.46
CA ALA A 153 -15.49 -0.32 0.80
C ALA A 153 -14.76 -1.67 0.86
N ASP A 154 -13.43 -1.65 0.73
CA ASP A 154 -12.59 -2.85 0.89
C ASP A 154 -12.69 -3.41 2.31
N ILE A 155 -12.65 -2.54 3.34
CA ILE A 155 -12.84 -2.92 4.74
C ILE A 155 -14.25 -3.48 4.98
N ASP A 156 -15.30 -2.81 4.48
CA ASP A 156 -16.68 -3.27 4.60
C ASP A 156 -16.87 -4.66 3.97
N LYS A 157 -16.28 -4.90 2.80
CA LYS A 157 -16.28 -6.21 2.14
C LYS A 157 -15.58 -7.28 3.00
N ALA A 158 -14.43 -6.96 3.59
CA ALA A 158 -13.70 -7.88 4.46
C ALA A 158 -14.49 -8.21 5.74
N LEU A 159 -15.13 -7.22 6.37
CA LEU A 159 -15.97 -7.42 7.55
C LEU A 159 -17.21 -8.27 7.23
N LYS A 160 -17.89 -8.01 6.11
CA LYS A 160 -19.01 -8.84 5.65
C LYS A 160 -18.61 -10.30 5.44
N ALA A 161 -17.41 -10.54 4.91
CA ALA A 161 -16.88 -11.89 4.76
C ALA A 161 -16.68 -12.56 6.13
N VAL A 162 -16.09 -11.85 7.09
CA VAL A 162 -15.90 -12.33 8.47
C VAL A 162 -17.25 -12.61 9.15
N ASP A 163 -18.24 -11.72 9.02
CA ASP A 163 -19.56 -11.91 9.61
C ASP A 163 -20.28 -13.13 9.03
N THR A 164 -20.15 -13.34 7.72
CA THR A 164 -20.67 -14.53 7.05
C THR A 164 -20.02 -15.80 7.61
N GLN A 165 -18.69 -15.81 7.76
CA GLN A 165 -17.97 -16.95 8.34
C GLN A 165 -18.38 -17.22 9.78
N ARG A 166 -18.50 -16.18 10.61
CA ARG A 166 -18.94 -16.30 12.00
C ARG A 166 -20.37 -16.82 12.11
N SER A 167 -21.26 -16.39 11.23
CA SER A 167 -22.63 -16.88 11.17
C SER A 167 -22.67 -18.39 10.87
N VAL A 168 -21.89 -18.85 9.89
CA VAL A 168 -21.76 -20.27 9.55
C VAL A 168 -21.18 -21.07 10.72
N LEU A 169 -20.14 -20.55 11.39
CA LEU A 169 -19.52 -21.24 12.51
C LEU A 169 -20.47 -21.38 13.70
N GLY A 170 -21.20 -20.32 14.06
CA GLY A 170 -22.23 -20.39 15.11
C GLY A 170 -23.31 -21.40 14.80
N ALA A 171 -23.77 -21.48 13.54
CA ALA A 171 -24.73 -22.49 13.11
C ALA A 171 -24.19 -23.93 13.25
N SER A 172 -22.90 -24.14 12.97
CA SER A 172 -22.26 -25.45 13.12
C SER A 172 -22.05 -25.89 14.57
N GLN A 173 -21.82 -24.95 15.50
CA GLN A 173 -21.63 -25.24 16.93
C GLN A 173 -22.94 -25.58 17.65
N ASN A 174 -24.07 -25.07 17.15
CA ASN A 174 -25.39 -25.32 17.73
C ASN A 174 -26.05 -26.59 17.19
N ARG A 175 -25.28 -27.45 16.50
CA ARG A 175 -25.72 -28.72 15.92
C ARG A 175 -25.05 -29.89 16.62
#